data_AF-A0A2N5M1G2-F1
#
_entry.id   AF-A0A2N5M1G2-F1
#
_cell.length_a   1.000
_cell.length_b   1.000
_cell.length_c   1.000
_cell.angle_alpha   90.00
_cell.angle_beta   90.00
_cell.angle_gamma   90.00
#
_symmetry.space_group_name_H-M   'P 1'
#
loop_
_entity.id
_entity.type
_entity.pdbx_description
1 polymer ?
#
loop_
_entity_poly.entity_id
_entity_poly.type
_entity_poly.pdbx_seq_one_letter_code
_entity_poly.pdbx_strand_id
1 'polypeptide(L)' 'MKAEEVRYNGKVYTVIHKYSSGYCEISESGSQFNVELVHETNLQKIDFPSNQQEINTDPKT' A
#
# COMPACT_ATOMS: atom_id res chain seq x y z
N MET A 1 6.48 -2.50 10.83
CA MET A 1 6.26 -2.96 9.43
C MET A 1 5.46 -1.87 8.73
N LYS A 2 5.78 -1.50 7.49
CA LYS A 2 4.94 -0.57 6.72
C LYS A 2 3.67 -1.32 6.30
N ALA A 3 2.51 -0.76 6.58
CA ALA A 3 1.25 -1.32 6.12
C ALA A 3 1.16 -1.13 4.59
N GLU A 4 0.64 -2.13 3.88
CA GLU A 4 0.46 -2.06 2.43
C GLU A 4 -0.77 -1.22 2.11
N GLU A 5 -0.59 -0.13 1.35
CA GLU A 5 -1.69 0.72 0.91
C GLU A 5 -2.09 0.41 -0.54
N VAL A 6 -3.40 0.40 -0.78
CA VAL A 6 -4.02 0.10 -2.07
C VAL A 6 -5.10 1.11 -2.39
N ARG A 7 -5.40 1.29 -3.68
CA ARG A 7 -6.58 2.01 -4.13
C ARG A 7 -7.72 1.06 -4.49
N TYR A 8 -8.90 1.37 -4.00
CA TYR A 8 -10.15 0.69 -4.33
C TYR A 8 -11.25 1.74 -4.49
N ASN A 9 -12.04 1.68 -5.57
CA ASN A 9 -13.08 2.67 -5.90
C ASN A 9 -12.63 4.14 -5.79
N GLY A 10 -11.38 4.43 -6.16
CA GLY A 10 -10.80 5.77 -6.13
C GLY A 10 -10.37 6.29 -4.74
N LYS A 11 -10.55 5.51 -3.68
CA LYS A 11 -10.08 5.83 -2.32
C LYS A 11 -8.88 4.96 -1.92
N VAL A 12 -8.12 5.42 -0.92
CA VAL A 12 -6.96 4.70 -0.38
C VAL A 12 -7.37 3.89 0.85
N TYR A 13 -6.92 2.63 0.88
CA TYR A 13 -7.16 1.70 1.96
C TYR A 13 -5.85 1.02 2.38
N THR A 14 -5.82 0.52 3.60
CA THR A 14 -4.76 -0.35 4.12
C THR A 14 -5.19 -1.80 4.00
N VAL A 15 -4.31 -2.68 3.52
CA VAL A 15 -4.51 -4.12 3.52
C VAL A 15 -4.26 -4.66 4.93
N ILE A 16 -5.28 -5.28 5.52
CA ILE A 16 -5.24 -5.90 6.85
C ILE A 16 -4.82 -7.37 6.76
N HIS A 17 -5.40 -8.09 5.81
CA HIS A 17 -5.17 -9.51 5.64
C HIS A 17 -5.22 -9.91 4.16
N LYS A 18 -4.42 -10.93 3.79
CA LYS A 18 -4.39 -11.53 2.45
C LYS A 18 -4.63 -13.03 2.58
N TYR A 19 -5.66 -13.53 1.90
CA TYR A 19 -5.97 -14.95 1.84
C TYR A 19 -5.28 -15.61 0.65
N SER A 20 -4.99 -16.90 0.77
CA SER A 20 -4.48 -17.72 -0.34
C SER A 20 -5.46 -17.83 -1.52
N SER A 21 -6.73 -17.45 -1.32
CA SER A 21 -7.77 -17.40 -2.35
C SER A 21 -7.68 -16.18 -3.27
N GLY A 22 -6.75 -15.25 -3.03
CA GLY A 22 -6.66 -13.98 -3.76
C GLY A 22 -7.58 -12.88 -3.24
N TYR A 23 -8.31 -13.11 -2.14
CA TYR A 23 -9.08 -12.07 -1.46
C TYR A 23 -8.24 -11.35 -0.41
N CYS A 24 -8.59 -10.09 -0.15
CA CYS A 24 -7.97 -9.21 0.83
C CYS A 24 -9.03 -8.54 1.71
N GLU A 25 -8.74 -8.43 3.00
CA GLU A 25 -9.44 -7.49 3.89
C GLU A 25 -8.75 -6.13 3.79
N ILE A 26 -9.52 -5.09 3.45
CA ILE A 26 -9.04 -3.71 3.37
C ILE A 26 -9.83 -2.82 4.33
N SER A 27 -9.17 -1.82 4.91
CA SER A 27 -9.83 -0.80 5.74
C SER A 27 -9.36 0.60 5.40
N GLU A 28 -10.27 1.56 5.51
CA GLU A 28 -9.97 2.98 5.35
C GLU A 28 -9.06 3.44 6.51
N SER A 29 -8.02 4.21 6.19
CA SER A 29 -7.04 4.65 7.17
C SER A 29 -7.72 5.47 8.29
N GLY A 30 -7.67 4.95 9.51
CA GLY A 30 -8.26 5.57 10.70
C GLY A 30 -9.62 5.00 11.12
N SER A 31 -10.21 4.07 10.37
CA SER A 31 -11.43 3.35 10.78
C SER A 31 -11.11 1.94 11.26
N GLN A 32 -11.52 1.60 12.49
CA GLN A 32 -11.41 0.23 13.03
C GLN A 32 -12.59 -0.67 12.64
N PHE A 33 -13.68 -0.12 12.08
CA PHE A 33 -14.95 -0.84 11.92
C PHE A 33 -15.37 -1.04 10.46
N ASN A 34 -14.72 -0.38 9.50
CA ASN A 34 -15.07 -0.47 8.08
C ASN A 34 -14.08 -1.37 7.34
N VAL A 35 -14.26 -2.69 7.48
CA VAL A 35 -13.49 -3.69 6.74
C VAL A 35 -14.28 -4.16 5.51
N GLU A 36 -13.66 -4.10 4.34
CA GLU A 36 -14.22 -4.61 3.09
C GLU A 36 -13.42 -5.83 2.62
N LEU A 37 -14.12 -6.88 2.15
CA LEU A 37 -13.50 -8.06 1.56
C LEU A 37 -13.51 -7.92 0.02
N VAL A 38 -12.33 -7.82 -0.59
CA VAL A 38 -12.18 -7.49 -2.01
C VAL A 38 -11.16 -8.44 -2.67
N HIS A 39 -11.39 -8.85 -3.91
CA HIS A 39 -10.42 -9.63 -4.68
C HIS A 39 -9.23 -8.75 -5.11
N GLU A 40 -8.01 -9.27 -5.05
CA GLU A 40 -6.77 -8.52 -5.30
C GLU A 40 -6.71 -7.89 -6.71
N THR A 41 -7.38 -8.49 -7.71
CA THR A 41 -7.45 -7.95 -9.07
C THR A 41 -8.22 -6.63 -9.18
N ASN A 42 -9.03 -6.30 -8.18
CA ASN A 42 -9.77 -5.04 -8.11
C ASN A 42 -8.97 -3.94 -7.38
N LEU A 43 -7.82 -4.28 -6.81
CA LEU A 43 -6.97 -3.37 -6.07
C LEU A 43 -5.89 -2.79 -6.98
N GLN A 44 -5.68 -1.49 -6.87
CA GLN A 44 -4.57 -0.80 -7.52
C GLN A 44 -3.44 -0.59 -6.51
N LYS A 45 -2.22 -1.01 -6.86
CA LYS A 45 -1.04 -0.78 -6.02
C LYS A 45 -0.68 0.70 -6.01
N ILE A 46 -0.29 1.21 -4.85
CA ILE A 46 0.27 2.55 -4.71
C ILE A 46 1.78 2.42 -4.73
N ASP A 47 2.39 2.79 -5.85
CA ASP A 47 3.85 2.92 -5.90
C ASP A 47 4.22 4.21 -5.16
N PHE A 48 4.83 4.06 -3.98
CA PHE A 48 5.52 5.20 -3.38
C PHE A 48 6.78 5.43 -4.20
N PRO A 49 7.02 6.66 -4.72
CA PRO A 49 8.33 6.97 -5.28
C PRO A 49 9.34 6.82 -4.14
N SER A 50 10.14 5.77 -4.21
CA SER A 50 11.32 5.61 -3.39
C SER A 50 12.26 6.76 -3.76
N ASN A 51 12.28 7.82 -2.96
CA ASN A 51 13.36 8.79 -2.97
C ASN A 51 14.64 8.06 -2.54
N GLN A 52 15.32 7.42 -3.50
CA GLN A 52 16.75 7.17 -3.39
C GLN A 52 17.45 8.47 -3.77
N GLN A 53 17.71 9.32 -2.78
CA GLN A 53 18.81 10.28 -2.92
C GLN A 53 20.10 9.48 -2.73
N GLU A 54 20.66 8.96 -3.82
CA GLU A 54 22.06 8.55 -3.83
C GLU A 54 22.94 9.79 -3.67
N ILE A 55 23.74 9.73 -2.62
CA ILE A 55 24.80 10.66 -2.27
C ILE A 55 25.90 10.66 -3.34
N ASN A 56 26.04 11.75 -4.10
CA ASN A 56 27.30 12.00 -4.81
C ASN A 56 28.20 12.85 -3.90
N THR A 57 28.95 12.19 -3.02
CA THR A 57 30.14 12.79 -2.41
C THR A 57 31.27 12.72 -3.44
N ASP A 58 31.55 13.84 -4.11
CA ASP A 58 32.82 14.05 -4.80
C ASP A 58 33.81 14.65 -3.78
N PRO A 59 34.86 13.92 -3.33
CA PRO A 59 36.01 14.56 -2.72
C PRO A 59 36.88 15.08 -3.86
N LYS A 60 36.69 16.34 -4.25
CA LYS A 60 37.67 16.99 -5.13
C LYS A 60 38.93 17.30 -4.31
N THR A 61 40.03 16.78 -4.83
CA THR A 61 41.43 16.85 -4.38
C THR A 61 41.90 18.24 -4.00
#